data_AF-A0A2K3MYP9-F1
#
_entry.id   AF-A0A2K3MYP9-F1
#
_cell.length_a   1.000
_cell.length_b   1.000
_cell.length_c   1.000
_cell.angle_alpha   90.00
_cell.angle_beta   90.00
_cell.angle_gamma   90.00
#
_symmetry.space_group_name_H-M   'P 1'
#
loop_
_entity.id
_entity.type
_entity.pdbx_description
1 polymer ?
#
loop_
_entity_poly.entity_id
_entity_poly.type
_entity_poly.pdbx_seq_one_letter_code
_entity_poly.pdbx_strand_id
1 'polypeptide(L)'
;MHERHLLQLLSGILEWVDPPDAVSKAIENGKSDSEMIDGCRALLAIANVTTPYVFDNLLKSLRAIGTFTFLSMLMSEVIKVLITRNTEEETWSWEARDILLDTWTALLMPINTTTANALLPPDGIKAAANLFGFIVECELRMASASAFNDEGDSDYLRASVSAMDERLSSYALIARASIDVTIPLLTSVFSDRVTRLNQGRGIIDLTETMEELYSLLLIIGHVIADEGEGEMPLVPNAIQTQFVVNSVEADKHPVILLSRY
;
A
#
# COMPACT_ATOMS: atom_id res chain seq x y z
N MET A 1 -21.64 -4.68 -23.51
CA MET A 1 -22.69 -3.93 -22.76
C MET A 1 -22.22 -3.61 -21.35
N HIS A 2 -21.67 -4.58 -20.61
CA HIS A 2 -21.13 -4.39 -19.25
C HIS A 2 -20.02 -3.32 -19.14
N GLU A 3 -18.93 -3.42 -19.91
CA GLU A 3 -17.83 -2.44 -19.89
C GLU A 3 -18.27 -0.99 -20.17
N ARG A 4 -19.27 -0.81 -21.04
CA ARG A 4 -19.84 0.52 -21.33
C ARG A 4 -20.55 1.13 -20.12
N HIS A 5 -21.23 0.30 -19.31
CA HIS A 5 -21.85 0.77 -18.06
C HIS A 5 -20.79 1.11 -17.02
N LEU A 6 -19.75 0.29 -16.90
CA LEU A 6 -18.61 0.58 -16.00
C LEU A 6 -17.90 1.88 -16.40
N LEU A 7 -17.73 2.12 -17.70
CA LEU A 7 -17.15 3.35 -18.20
C LEU A 7 -18.03 4.57 -17.90
N GLN A 8 -19.35 4.44 -18.03
CA GLN A 8 -20.29 5.50 -17.68
C GLN A 8 -20.26 5.80 -16.18
N LEU A 9 -20.19 4.76 -15.34
CA LEU A 9 -20.04 4.90 -13.90
C LEU A 9 -18.72 5.63 -13.57
N LEU A 10 -17.59 5.15 -14.12
CA LEU A 10 -16.29 5.78 -13.93
C LEU A 10 -16.31 7.25 -14.38
N SER A 11 -16.87 7.53 -15.56
CA SER A 11 -16.98 8.90 -16.07
C SER A 11 -17.82 9.80 -15.18
N GLY A 12 -18.86 9.26 -14.54
CA GLY A 12 -19.74 10.02 -13.64
C GLY A 12 -19.07 10.36 -12.32
N ILE A 13 -18.22 9.48 -11.80
CA ILE A 13 -17.53 9.73 -10.52
C ILE A 13 -16.26 10.56 -10.65
N LEU A 14 -15.69 10.72 -11.86
CA LEU A 14 -14.43 11.43 -12.04
C LEU A 14 -14.46 12.86 -11.47
N GLU A 15 -15.57 13.59 -11.59
CA GLU A 15 -15.70 14.93 -11.01
C GLU A 15 -15.64 14.97 -9.47
N TRP A 16 -15.85 13.83 -8.82
CA TRP A 16 -15.82 13.71 -7.36
C TRP A 16 -14.44 13.39 -6.82
N VAL A 17 -13.54 12.84 -7.65
CA VAL A 17 -12.25 12.30 -7.21
C VAL A 17 -11.05 12.81 -8.03
N ASP A 18 -11.27 13.55 -9.11
CA ASP A 18 -10.21 14.02 -10.01
C ASP A 18 -10.21 15.55 -10.25
N PRO A 19 -9.03 16.21 -10.22
CA PRO A 19 -7.76 15.67 -9.77
C PRO A 19 -7.73 15.52 -8.23
N PRO A 20 -7.15 14.44 -7.67
CA PRO A 20 -7.28 14.12 -6.25
C PRO A 20 -6.87 15.25 -5.31
N ASP A 21 -5.80 15.98 -5.64
CA ASP A 21 -5.25 17.08 -4.84
C ASP A 21 -6.14 18.32 -4.82
N ALA A 22 -6.85 18.61 -5.92
CA ALA A 22 -7.81 19.70 -5.95
C ALA A 22 -9.07 19.35 -5.16
N VAL A 23 -9.52 18.09 -5.26
CA VAL A 23 -10.68 17.59 -4.51
C VAL A 23 -10.38 17.59 -3.02
N SER A 24 -9.25 17.02 -2.59
CA SER A 24 -8.85 17.00 -1.19
C SER A 24 -8.83 18.42 -0.64
N LYS A 25 -8.16 19.36 -1.34
CA LYS A 25 -8.10 20.78 -0.99
C LYS A 25 -9.47 21.43 -0.92
N ALA A 26 -10.42 21.09 -1.79
CA ALA A 26 -11.78 21.61 -1.73
C ALA A 26 -12.50 21.14 -0.46
N ILE A 27 -12.34 19.87 -0.08
CA ILE A 27 -12.85 19.33 1.18
C ILE A 27 -12.22 20.06 2.37
N GLU A 28 -10.91 20.33 2.31
CA GLU A 28 -10.22 21.11 3.36
C GLU A 28 -10.80 22.52 3.52
N ASN A 29 -11.31 23.10 2.43
CA ASN A 29 -11.95 24.41 2.42
C ASN A 29 -13.47 24.36 2.72
N GLY A 30 -13.99 23.23 3.20
CA GLY A 30 -15.37 23.07 3.65
C GLY A 30 -16.34 22.49 2.63
N LYS A 31 -15.86 21.94 1.49
CA LYS A 31 -16.70 21.10 0.62
C LYS A 31 -17.03 19.78 1.36
N SER A 32 -18.22 19.24 1.14
CA SER A 32 -18.59 17.91 1.63
C SER A 32 -17.62 16.84 1.13
N ASP A 33 -17.20 15.94 2.00
CA ASP A 33 -16.38 14.76 1.69
C ASP A 33 -17.19 13.59 1.11
N SER A 34 -18.51 13.61 1.26
CA SER A 34 -19.41 12.52 0.84
C SER A 34 -19.20 12.07 -0.61
N GLU A 35 -19.02 13.02 -1.53
CA GLU A 35 -18.81 12.73 -2.96
C GLU A 35 -17.48 11.98 -3.19
N MET A 36 -16.42 12.36 -2.48
CA MET A 36 -15.12 11.70 -2.55
C MET A 36 -15.21 10.26 -2.05
N ILE A 37 -15.88 10.05 -0.91
CA ILE A 37 -16.11 8.71 -0.35
C ILE A 37 -16.94 7.85 -1.31
N ASP A 38 -18.03 8.40 -1.86
CA ASP A 38 -18.86 7.68 -2.82
C ASP A 38 -18.10 7.37 -4.13
N GLY A 39 -17.19 8.25 -4.54
CA GLY A 39 -16.24 8.00 -5.63
C GLY A 39 -15.30 6.83 -5.33
N CYS A 40 -14.72 6.76 -4.13
CA CYS A 40 -13.93 5.61 -3.68
C CYS A 40 -14.75 4.31 -3.68
N ARG A 41 -15.98 4.33 -3.16
CA ARG A 41 -16.87 3.16 -3.14
C ARG A 41 -17.25 2.70 -4.54
N ALA A 42 -17.46 3.63 -5.47
CA ALA A 42 -17.74 3.30 -6.85
C ALA A 42 -16.53 2.65 -7.55
N LEU A 43 -15.31 3.11 -7.27
CA LEU A 43 -14.08 2.44 -7.75
C LEU A 43 -13.97 1.01 -7.21
N LEU A 44 -14.24 0.80 -5.92
CA LEU A 44 -14.28 -0.52 -5.31
C LEU A 44 -15.33 -1.42 -5.98
N ALA A 45 -16.53 -0.89 -6.22
CA ALA A 45 -17.60 -1.63 -6.90
C ALA A 45 -17.19 -2.04 -8.33
N ILE A 46 -16.49 -1.16 -9.07
CA ILE A 46 -15.95 -1.47 -10.40
C ILE A 46 -14.85 -2.53 -10.30
N ALA A 47 -13.92 -2.42 -9.35
CA ALA A 47 -12.85 -3.39 -9.14
C ALA A 47 -13.39 -4.81 -8.90
N ASN A 48 -14.41 -4.94 -8.06
CA ASN A 48 -15.03 -6.24 -7.74
C ASN A 48 -15.68 -6.97 -8.92
N VAL A 49 -15.98 -6.28 -10.02
CA VAL A 49 -16.63 -6.87 -11.20
C VAL A 49 -15.75 -6.86 -12.45
N THR A 50 -14.48 -6.50 -12.31
CA THR A 50 -13.53 -6.41 -13.43
C THR A 50 -12.31 -7.29 -13.24
N THR A 51 -11.65 -7.62 -14.34
CA THR A 51 -10.28 -8.12 -14.29
C THR A 51 -9.32 -6.92 -14.23
N PRO A 52 -8.08 -7.09 -13.74
CA PRO A 52 -7.10 -6.01 -13.69
C PRO A 52 -6.87 -5.31 -15.04
N TYR A 53 -6.86 -6.05 -16.15
CA TYR A 53 -6.73 -5.46 -17.49
C TYR A 53 -7.95 -4.63 -17.90
N VAL A 54 -9.16 -5.13 -17.63
CA VAL A 54 -10.38 -4.37 -17.93
C VAL A 54 -10.42 -3.11 -17.08
N PHE A 55 -10.14 -3.24 -15.78
CA PHE A 55 -10.07 -2.13 -14.83
C PHE A 55 -9.16 -1.02 -15.36
N ASP A 56 -7.90 -1.34 -15.69
CA ASP A 56 -6.92 -0.37 -16.15
C ASP A 56 -7.32 0.34 -17.45
N ASN A 57 -7.95 -0.40 -18.37
CA ASN A 57 -8.35 0.12 -19.68
C ASN A 57 -9.56 1.07 -19.63
N LEU A 58 -10.37 1.04 -18.57
CA LEU A 58 -11.55 1.92 -18.45
C LEU A 58 -11.16 3.39 -18.63
N LEU A 59 -10.20 3.89 -17.84
CA LEU A 59 -9.81 5.30 -17.91
C LEU A 59 -8.99 5.62 -19.17
N LYS A 60 -8.25 4.66 -19.73
CA LYS A 60 -7.51 4.83 -21.01
C LYS A 60 -8.41 5.18 -22.18
N SER A 61 -9.69 4.80 -22.11
CA SER A 61 -10.67 5.17 -23.14
C SER A 61 -11.09 6.65 -23.09
N LEU A 62 -10.82 7.33 -21.97
CA LEU A 62 -11.16 8.74 -21.74
C LEU A 62 -9.93 9.64 -21.62
N ARG A 63 -8.79 9.09 -21.19
CA ARG A 63 -7.59 9.83 -20.80
C ARG A 63 -6.32 9.11 -21.24
N ALA A 64 -5.18 9.80 -21.15
CA ALA A 64 -3.86 9.22 -21.44
C ALA A 64 -3.33 8.28 -20.35
N ILE A 65 -3.99 8.22 -19.18
CA ILE A 65 -3.58 7.38 -18.05
C ILE A 65 -4.58 6.23 -17.82
N GLY A 66 -4.08 5.11 -17.31
CA GLY A 66 -4.90 3.98 -16.89
C GLY A 66 -5.51 4.14 -15.51
N THR A 67 -6.55 3.34 -15.24
CA THR A 67 -7.28 3.40 -13.97
C THR A 67 -6.40 2.99 -12.79
N PHE A 68 -5.41 2.09 -12.96
CA PHE A 68 -4.45 1.80 -11.87
C PHE A 68 -3.58 3.00 -11.52
N THR A 69 -3.12 3.74 -12.52
CA THR A 69 -2.33 4.97 -12.28
C THR A 69 -3.17 5.99 -11.53
N PHE A 70 -4.43 6.15 -11.92
CA PHE A 70 -5.36 7.02 -11.21
C PHE A 70 -5.63 6.56 -9.77
N LEU A 71 -5.85 5.25 -9.55
CA LEU A 71 -6.05 4.67 -8.22
C LEU A 71 -4.82 4.92 -7.31
N SER A 72 -3.61 4.79 -7.85
CA SER A 72 -2.36 5.09 -7.15
C SER A 72 -2.24 6.58 -6.78
N MET A 73 -2.60 7.49 -7.69
CA MET A 73 -2.62 8.93 -7.42
C MET A 73 -3.64 9.29 -6.32
N LEU A 74 -4.84 8.73 -6.40
CA LEU A 74 -5.91 8.95 -5.43
C LEU A 74 -5.51 8.45 -4.04
N MET A 75 -5.00 7.22 -3.95
CA MET A 75 -4.51 6.65 -2.69
C MET A 75 -3.35 7.47 -2.09
N SER A 76 -2.42 7.93 -2.92
CA SER A 76 -1.30 8.77 -2.47
C SER A 76 -1.78 10.10 -1.87
N GLU A 77 -2.78 10.73 -2.48
CA GLU A 77 -3.36 11.97 -1.92
C GLU A 77 -4.09 11.70 -0.60
N VAL A 78 -4.86 10.60 -0.51
CA VAL A 78 -5.53 10.20 0.74
C VAL A 78 -4.52 9.97 1.87
N ILE A 79 -3.43 9.23 1.61
CA ILE A 79 -2.35 9.00 2.57
C ILE A 79 -1.68 10.33 2.98
N LYS A 80 -1.43 11.22 2.02
CA LYS A 80 -0.85 12.54 2.30
C LYS A 80 -1.73 13.37 3.24
N VAL A 81 -3.05 13.35 3.04
CA VAL A 81 -4.01 14.04 3.92
C VAL A 81 -3.97 13.43 5.33
N LEU A 82 -3.95 12.10 5.45
CA LEU A 82 -3.86 11.41 6.74
C LEU A 82 -2.64 11.85 7.56
N ILE A 83 -1.46 11.88 6.92
CA ILE A 83 -0.21 12.25 7.60
C ILE A 83 -0.21 13.72 8.00
N THR A 84 -0.72 14.59 7.14
CA THR A 84 -0.72 16.04 7.39
C THR A 84 -1.67 16.41 8.52
N ARG A 85 -2.79 15.67 8.64
CA ARG A 85 -3.87 15.96 9.58
C ARG A 85 -3.82 15.14 10.86
N ASN A 86 -2.76 14.36 11.10
CA ASN A 86 -2.55 13.41 12.20
C ASN A 86 -3.29 13.79 13.51
N THR A 87 -4.58 13.48 13.56
CA THR A 87 -5.53 13.82 14.61
C THR A 87 -6.23 12.52 14.97
N GLU A 88 -6.57 12.37 16.25
CA GLU A 88 -7.24 11.18 16.78
C GLU A 88 -8.69 11.05 16.28
N GLU A 89 -9.25 12.08 15.65
CA GLU A 89 -10.58 12.04 15.05
C GLU A 89 -10.55 11.31 13.70
N GLU A 90 -11.49 10.37 13.52
CA GLU A 90 -11.75 9.73 12.23
C GLU A 90 -12.16 10.78 11.20
N THR A 91 -11.21 11.17 10.37
CA THR A 91 -11.44 12.03 9.20
C THR A 91 -11.87 11.22 7.99
N TRP A 92 -12.48 11.87 6.99
CA TRP A 92 -12.85 11.25 5.71
C TRP A 92 -11.69 10.46 5.06
N SER A 93 -10.44 10.89 5.28
CA SER A 93 -9.28 10.22 4.70
C SER A 93 -8.99 8.85 5.32
N TRP A 94 -9.47 8.56 6.54
CA TRP A 94 -9.39 7.21 7.13
C TRP A 94 -10.31 6.25 6.37
N GLU A 95 -11.59 6.64 6.22
CA GLU A 95 -12.57 5.83 5.50
C GLU A 95 -12.17 5.66 4.02
N ALA A 96 -11.72 6.74 3.36
CA ALA A 96 -11.24 6.68 1.99
C ALA A 96 -10.05 5.72 1.83
N ARG A 97 -9.11 5.72 2.78
CA ARG A 97 -7.93 4.82 2.75
C ARG A 97 -8.39 3.37 2.77
N ASP A 98 -9.29 3.02 3.68
CA ASP A 98 -9.72 1.63 3.86
C ASP A 98 -10.47 1.13 2.61
N ILE A 99 -11.38 1.94 2.06
CA ILE A 99 -12.07 1.60 0.79
C ILE A 99 -11.09 1.44 -0.37
N LEU A 100 -10.06 2.29 -0.45
CA LEU A 100 -9.07 2.20 -1.51
C LEU A 100 -8.14 0.99 -1.33
N LEU A 101 -7.81 0.60 -0.09
CA LEU A 101 -7.08 -0.64 0.20
C LEU A 101 -7.91 -1.87 -0.14
N ASP A 102 -9.22 -1.86 0.13
CA ASP A 102 -10.14 -2.89 -0.33
C ASP A 102 -10.16 -2.97 -1.86
N THR A 103 -10.08 -1.81 -2.54
CA THR A 103 -10.04 -1.74 -4.01
C THR A 103 -8.77 -2.40 -4.55
N TRP A 104 -7.61 -2.09 -3.97
CA TRP A 104 -6.35 -2.76 -4.31
C TRP A 104 -6.41 -4.26 -4.01
N THR A 105 -6.93 -4.65 -2.85
CA THR A 105 -7.06 -6.05 -2.44
C THR A 105 -7.96 -6.82 -3.42
N ALA A 106 -9.12 -6.29 -3.80
CA ALA A 106 -10.01 -6.90 -4.78
C ALA A 106 -9.33 -7.15 -6.14
N LEU A 107 -8.46 -6.24 -6.57
CA LEU A 107 -7.72 -6.35 -7.84
C LEU A 107 -6.53 -7.32 -7.74
N LEU A 108 -5.86 -7.40 -6.59
CA LEU A 108 -4.59 -8.10 -6.42
C LEU A 108 -4.71 -9.50 -5.82
N MET A 109 -5.68 -9.73 -4.94
CA MET A 109 -5.89 -11.04 -4.29
C MET A 109 -6.07 -12.19 -5.29
N PRO A 110 -6.85 -12.05 -6.38
CA PRO A 110 -7.02 -13.12 -7.37
C PRO A 110 -5.71 -13.47 -8.08
N ILE A 111 -4.81 -12.50 -8.24
CA ILE A 111 -3.50 -12.67 -8.87
C ILE A 111 -2.53 -13.36 -7.90
N ASN A 112 -2.53 -12.94 -6.63
CA ASN A 112 -1.62 -13.46 -5.61
C ASN A 112 -1.87 -14.96 -5.30
N THR A 113 -3.12 -15.41 -5.43
CA THR A 113 -3.55 -16.79 -5.13
C THR A 113 -3.50 -17.74 -6.32
N THR A 114 -3.44 -17.21 -7.55
CA THR A 114 -3.53 -18.03 -8.76
C THR A 114 -2.13 -18.37 -9.29
N THR A 115 -1.86 -19.66 -9.55
CA THR A 115 -0.61 -20.14 -10.17
C THR A 115 -0.55 -19.90 -11.68
N ALA A 116 -1.65 -19.50 -12.30
CA ALA A 116 -1.71 -19.13 -13.71
C ALA A 116 -1.23 -17.68 -13.93
N ASN A 117 -0.70 -17.40 -15.12
CA ASN A 117 -0.16 -16.13 -15.61
C ASN A 117 -1.17 -14.96 -15.67
N ALA A 118 -2.06 -14.80 -14.68
CA ALA A 118 -2.90 -13.62 -14.52
C ALA A 118 -1.99 -12.44 -14.14
N LEU A 119 -1.36 -11.84 -15.15
CA LEU A 119 -0.40 -10.76 -14.96
C LEU A 119 -1.16 -9.43 -14.81
N LEU A 120 -0.66 -8.56 -13.93
CA LEU A 120 -1.08 -7.17 -13.95
C LEU A 120 -0.69 -6.51 -15.28
N PRO A 121 -1.47 -5.53 -15.77
CA PRO A 121 -1.00 -4.67 -16.84
C PRO A 121 0.27 -3.91 -16.41
N PRO A 122 1.18 -3.56 -17.33
CA PRO A 122 2.43 -2.87 -17.00
C PRO A 122 2.23 -1.57 -16.21
N ASP A 123 1.18 -0.81 -16.52
CA ASP A 123 0.84 0.41 -15.79
C ASP A 123 0.36 0.11 -14.36
N GLY A 124 -0.26 -1.05 -14.14
CA GLY A 124 -0.63 -1.56 -12.82
C GLY A 124 0.58 -1.91 -11.97
N ILE A 125 1.56 -2.63 -12.53
CA ILE A 125 2.83 -2.95 -11.86
C ILE A 125 3.56 -1.66 -11.45
N LYS A 126 3.68 -0.70 -12.38
CA LYS A 126 4.32 0.59 -12.13
C LYS A 126 3.56 1.41 -11.07
N ALA A 127 2.23 1.45 -11.14
CA ALA A 127 1.41 2.15 -10.18
C ALA A 127 1.53 1.57 -8.76
N ALA A 128 1.59 0.25 -8.64
CA ALA A 128 1.80 -0.45 -7.38
C ALA A 128 3.20 -0.18 -6.79
N ALA A 129 4.25 -0.25 -7.62
CA ALA A 129 5.62 0.06 -7.19
C ALA A 129 5.75 1.50 -6.65
N ASN A 130 5.21 2.47 -7.39
CA ASN A 130 5.24 3.88 -6.98
C ASN A 130 4.46 4.12 -5.68
N LEU A 131 3.25 3.55 -5.60
CA LEU A 131 2.40 3.67 -4.41
C LEU A 131 3.08 3.04 -3.19
N PHE A 132 3.63 1.84 -3.32
CA PHE A 132 4.30 1.16 -2.23
C PHE A 132 5.52 1.95 -1.73
N GLY A 133 6.31 2.53 -2.64
CA GLY A 133 7.41 3.41 -2.25
C GLY A 133 6.96 4.63 -1.45
N PHE A 134 5.85 5.24 -1.87
CA PHE A 134 5.24 6.34 -1.13
C PHE A 134 4.69 5.91 0.24
N ILE A 135 4.03 4.76 0.32
CA ILE A 135 3.54 4.17 1.58
C ILE A 135 4.71 3.97 2.56
N VAL A 136 5.81 3.36 2.12
CA VAL A 136 6.97 3.14 3.00
C VAL A 136 7.50 4.47 3.54
N GLU A 137 7.70 5.48 2.68
CA GLU A 137 8.15 6.80 3.14
C GLU A 137 7.21 7.41 4.19
N CYS A 138 5.91 7.25 3.98
CA CYS A 138 4.87 7.76 4.84
C CYS A 138 4.83 7.06 6.21
N GLU A 139 4.88 5.73 6.23
CA GLU A 139 4.89 4.94 7.46
C GLU A 139 6.14 5.26 8.32
N LEU A 140 7.31 5.45 7.72
CA LEU A 140 8.51 5.86 8.46
C LEU A 140 8.39 7.26 9.04
N ARG A 141 7.81 8.20 8.30
CA ARG A 141 7.56 9.54 8.81
C ARG A 141 6.60 9.51 10.00
N MET A 142 5.55 8.69 9.93
CA MET A 142 4.61 8.52 11.04
C MET A 142 5.27 7.88 12.26
N ALA A 143 6.01 6.78 12.08
CA ALA A 143 6.73 6.10 13.15
C ALA A 143 7.72 7.02 13.88
N SER A 144 8.48 7.81 13.11
CA SER A 144 9.38 8.82 13.69
C SER A 144 8.62 9.91 14.44
N ALA A 145 7.48 10.39 13.92
CA ALA A 145 6.71 11.46 14.54
C ALA A 145 6.02 11.02 15.83
N SER A 146 5.65 9.74 15.95
CA SER A 146 5.00 9.17 17.13
C SER A 146 5.98 8.60 18.16
N ALA A 147 7.29 8.65 17.91
CA ALA A 147 8.28 7.90 18.67
C ALA A 147 8.36 8.25 20.17
N PHE A 148 7.80 9.38 20.58
CA PHE A 148 7.79 9.86 21.96
C PHE A 148 6.37 9.92 22.57
N ASN A 149 5.36 9.40 21.88
CA ASN A 149 3.99 9.36 22.38
C ASN A 149 3.77 8.08 23.21
N ASP A 150 3.55 8.22 24.51
CA ASP A 150 3.47 7.11 25.48
C ASP A 150 2.04 6.89 26.04
N GLU A 151 1.02 7.23 25.26
CA GLU A 151 -0.38 7.07 25.68
C GLU A 151 -0.89 5.67 25.33
N GLY A 152 -1.08 4.80 26.34
CA GLY A 152 -1.53 3.43 26.13
C GLY A 152 -2.59 2.96 27.13
N ASP A 153 -3.83 2.83 26.66
CA ASP A 153 -4.87 2.02 27.31
C ASP A 153 -4.95 0.63 26.67
N SER A 154 -4.97 -0.44 27.47
CA SER A 154 -4.67 -1.81 27.03
C SER A 154 -5.70 -2.40 26.06
N ASP A 155 -6.97 -2.01 26.14
CA ASP A 155 -8.02 -2.54 25.26
C ASP A 155 -8.02 -1.82 23.88
N TYR A 156 -7.63 -0.55 23.85
CA TYR A 156 -7.42 0.21 22.62
C TYR A 156 -6.26 -0.36 21.80
N LEU A 157 -5.19 -0.81 22.46
CA LEU A 157 -4.02 -1.41 21.82
C LEU A 157 -4.37 -2.66 21.00
N ARG A 158 -5.29 -3.52 21.46
CA ARG A 158 -5.62 -4.75 20.74
C ARG A 158 -6.36 -4.49 19.43
N ALA A 159 -7.35 -3.60 19.44
CA ALA A 159 -8.08 -3.22 18.22
C ALA A 159 -7.16 -2.49 17.23
N SER A 160 -6.27 -1.65 17.76
CA SER A 160 -5.24 -0.97 16.96
C SER A 160 -4.28 -1.95 16.27
N VAL A 161 -3.85 -3.01 16.97
CA VAL A 161 -2.98 -4.04 16.40
C VAL A 161 -3.67 -4.81 15.27
N SER A 162 -4.92 -5.25 15.45
CA SER A 162 -5.64 -5.96 14.39
C SER A 162 -5.89 -5.09 13.16
N ALA A 163 -6.29 -3.82 13.34
CA ALA A 163 -6.47 -2.90 12.23
C ALA A 163 -5.14 -2.59 11.50
N MET A 164 -4.03 -2.53 12.25
CA MET A 164 -2.71 -2.36 11.66
C MET A 164 -2.29 -3.59 10.84
N ASP A 165 -2.56 -4.79 11.33
CA ASP A 165 -2.27 -6.06 10.65
C ASP A 165 -3.00 -6.14 9.29
N GLU A 166 -4.32 -5.92 9.27
CA GLU A 166 -5.11 -5.90 8.03
C GLU A 166 -4.56 -4.90 7.01
N ARG A 167 -4.19 -3.70 7.47
CA ARG A 167 -3.60 -2.65 6.62
C ARG A 167 -2.26 -3.09 6.04
N LEU A 168 -1.39 -3.70 6.85
CA LEU A 168 -0.09 -4.20 6.42
C LEU A 168 -0.23 -5.36 5.43
N SER A 169 -1.24 -6.22 5.59
CA SER A 169 -1.59 -7.26 4.63
C SER A 169 -2.01 -6.67 3.27
N SER A 170 -2.82 -5.61 3.25
CA SER A 170 -3.14 -4.90 2.00
C SER A 170 -1.91 -4.25 1.36
N TYR A 171 -1.03 -3.61 2.15
CA TYR A 171 0.23 -3.05 1.63
C TYR A 171 1.14 -4.13 1.05
N ALA A 172 1.19 -5.30 1.66
CA ALA A 172 1.97 -6.43 1.17
C ALA A 172 1.49 -6.91 -0.21
N LEU A 173 0.17 -6.96 -0.45
CA LEU A 173 -0.35 -7.26 -1.78
C LEU A 173 0.13 -6.25 -2.82
N ILE A 174 0.08 -4.95 -2.51
CA ILE A 174 0.57 -3.87 -3.37
C ILE A 174 2.09 -4.03 -3.61
N ALA A 175 2.86 -4.39 -2.59
CA ALA A 175 4.29 -4.63 -2.74
C ALA A 175 4.59 -5.81 -3.68
N ARG A 176 3.87 -6.92 -3.50
CA ARG A 176 4.03 -8.17 -4.24
C ARG A 176 3.64 -8.03 -5.70
N ALA A 177 2.75 -7.09 -6.03
CA ALA A 177 2.41 -6.72 -7.40
C ALA A 177 3.62 -6.22 -8.24
N SER A 178 4.68 -5.74 -7.60
CA SER A 178 5.96 -5.37 -8.24
C SER A 178 7.15 -5.78 -7.38
N ILE A 179 7.18 -7.06 -6.99
CA ILE A 179 8.14 -7.60 -6.01
C ILE A 179 9.61 -7.42 -6.44
N ASP A 180 9.87 -7.33 -7.75
CA ASP A 180 11.17 -7.08 -8.35
C ASP A 180 11.71 -5.68 -8.06
N VAL A 181 10.83 -4.70 -7.86
CA VAL A 181 11.16 -3.32 -7.51
C VAL A 181 11.11 -3.11 -6.00
N THR A 182 10.12 -3.69 -5.33
CA THR A 182 9.84 -3.40 -3.92
C THR A 182 10.81 -4.10 -2.95
N ILE A 183 11.32 -5.30 -3.26
CA ILE A 183 12.35 -5.96 -2.43
C ILE A 183 13.68 -5.17 -2.40
N PRO A 184 14.24 -4.74 -3.54
CA PRO A 184 15.41 -3.86 -3.53
C PRO A 184 15.19 -2.54 -2.77
N LEU A 185 14.01 -1.94 -2.90
CA LEU A 185 13.64 -0.74 -2.15
C LEU A 185 13.70 -1.00 -0.64
N LEU A 186 13.01 -2.04 -0.16
CA LEU A 186 12.98 -2.39 1.28
C LEU A 186 14.38 -2.70 1.80
N THR A 187 15.18 -3.45 1.04
CA THR A 187 16.58 -3.75 1.40
C THR A 187 17.40 -2.48 1.55
N SER A 188 17.26 -1.53 0.61
CA SER A 188 17.99 -0.26 0.63
C SER A 188 17.61 0.59 1.83
N VAL A 189 16.31 0.78 2.07
CA VAL A 189 15.79 1.60 3.16
C VAL A 189 16.15 0.99 4.52
N PHE A 190 16.01 -0.32 4.67
CA PHE A 190 16.39 -1.03 5.91
C PHE A 190 17.90 -0.90 6.19
N SER A 191 18.74 -1.10 5.18
CA SER A 191 20.21 -0.97 5.33
C SER A 191 20.63 0.45 5.72
N ASP A 192 19.97 1.47 5.17
CA ASP A 192 20.18 2.87 5.56
C ASP A 192 19.84 3.10 7.04
N ARG A 193 18.68 2.60 7.51
CA ARG A 193 18.28 2.74 8.92
C ARG A 193 19.22 1.98 9.88
N VAL A 194 19.65 0.77 9.54
CA VAL A 194 20.65 0.02 10.32
C VAL A 194 21.98 0.78 10.37
N THR A 195 22.38 1.42 9.28
CA THR A 195 23.60 2.24 9.23
C THR A 195 23.50 3.45 10.16
N ARG A 196 22.37 4.17 10.13
CA ARG A 196 22.09 5.28 11.05
C ARG A 196 22.12 4.83 12.51
N LEU A 197 21.48 3.70 12.83
CA LEU A 197 21.47 3.11 14.17
C LEU A 197 22.90 2.80 14.67
N ASN A 198 23.75 2.24 13.81
CA ASN A 198 25.12 1.89 14.16
C ASN A 198 26.02 3.12 14.35
N GLN A 199 25.79 4.20 13.60
CA GLN A 199 26.56 5.44 13.71
C GLN A 199 26.22 6.26 14.95
N GLY A 200 24.96 6.24 15.42
CA GLY A 200 24.51 7.04 16.56
C GLY A 200 24.72 6.40 17.95
N ARG A 201 25.25 5.18 18.03
CA ARG A 201 25.41 4.44 19.30
C ARG A 201 26.18 5.25 20.34
N GLY A 202 25.46 5.70 21.38
CA GLY A 202 26.02 6.37 22.56
C GLY A 202 26.27 7.88 22.41
N ILE A 203 25.84 8.50 21.29
CA ILE A 203 26.08 9.93 21.01
C ILE A 203 24.78 10.70 20.72
N ILE A 204 23.79 10.05 20.10
CA ILE A 204 22.54 10.66 19.66
C ILE A 204 21.36 9.84 20.19
N ASP A 205 20.22 10.50 20.44
CA ASP A 205 18.95 9.80 20.68
C ASP A 205 18.55 9.00 19.43
N LEU A 206 18.34 7.70 19.59
CA LEU A 206 18.05 6.77 18.50
C LEU A 206 16.58 6.34 18.45
N THR A 207 15.73 6.91 19.32
CA THR A 207 14.32 6.51 19.48
C THR A 207 13.56 6.54 18.16
N GLU A 208 13.63 7.64 17.41
CA GLU A 208 13.01 7.75 16.08
C GLU A 208 13.52 6.68 15.09
N THR A 209 14.83 6.42 15.07
CA THR A 209 15.42 5.42 14.16
C THR A 209 15.01 4.00 14.54
N MET A 210 14.79 3.74 15.83
CA MET A 210 14.28 2.45 16.32
C MET A 210 12.82 2.24 15.92
N GLU A 211 11.98 3.25 16.02
CA GLU A 211 10.59 3.18 15.58
C GLU A 211 10.47 3.03 14.05
N GLU A 212 11.30 3.74 13.29
CA GLU A 212 11.40 3.53 11.83
C GLU A 212 11.80 2.09 11.49
N LEU A 213 12.78 1.52 12.20
CA LEU A 213 13.20 0.12 12.01
C LEU A 213 12.09 -0.87 12.39
N TYR A 214 11.38 -0.62 13.49
CA TYR A 214 10.25 -1.45 13.90
C TYR A 214 9.14 -1.46 12.83
N SER A 215 8.74 -0.29 12.34
CA SER A 215 7.78 -0.15 11.24
C SER A 215 8.24 -0.88 9.98
N LEU A 216 9.52 -0.76 9.60
CA LEU A 216 10.08 -1.50 8.46
C LEU A 216 10.01 -3.01 8.66
N LEU A 217 10.33 -3.52 9.85
CA LEU A 217 10.28 -4.95 10.13
C LEU A 217 8.86 -5.50 9.98
N LEU A 218 7.85 -4.76 10.46
CA LEU A 218 6.45 -5.13 10.28
C LEU A 218 6.07 -5.18 8.79
N ILE A 219 6.40 -4.14 8.03
CA ILE A 219 6.14 -4.09 6.58
C ILE A 219 6.85 -5.24 5.85
N ILE A 220 8.15 -5.43 6.11
CA ILE A 220 8.97 -6.47 5.48
C ILE A 220 8.38 -7.85 5.78
N GLY A 221 8.04 -8.13 7.04
CA GLY A 221 7.45 -9.40 7.46
C GLY A 221 6.20 -9.75 6.64
N HIS A 222 5.27 -8.79 6.53
CA HIS A 222 4.06 -8.96 5.71
C HIS A 222 4.38 -9.12 4.22
N VAL A 223 5.40 -8.45 3.69
CA VAL A 223 5.76 -8.60 2.26
C VAL A 223 6.33 -9.98 1.95
N ILE A 224 7.17 -10.54 2.83
CA ILE A 224 7.96 -11.75 2.53
C ILE A 224 7.34 -13.07 3.00
N ALA A 225 6.29 -13.03 3.82
CA ALA A 225 5.60 -14.21 4.33
C ALA A 225 4.08 -14.07 4.22
N ASP A 226 3.39 -15.14 3.86
CA ASP A 226 1.93 -15.18 3.98
C ASP A 226 1.49 -15.34 5.44
N GLU A 227 0.25 -14.97 5.75
CA GLU A 227 -0.35 -15.17 7.07
C GLU A 227 -0.36 -16.66 7.43
N GLY A 228 0.14 -16.98 8.62
CA GLY A 228 0.14 -18.33 9.18
C GLY A 228 -0.82 -18.40 10.35
N GLU A 229 -2.13 -18.49 10.09
CA GLU A 229 -3.15 -18.69 11.13
C GLU A 229 -3.07 -20.13 11.70
N GLY A 230 -2.04 -20.42 12.50
CA GLY A 230 -1.82 -21.73 13.12
C GLY A 230 -1.14 -22.78 12.23
N GLU A 231 -0.81 -22.41 10.99
CA GLU A 231 -0.01 -23.22 10.05
C GLU A 231 1.38 -22.60 9.82
N MET A 232 2.28 -23.37 9.19
CA MET A 232 3.58 -22.84 8.76
C MET A 232 3.36 -21.78 7.68
N PRO A 233 3.81 -20.52 7.88
CA PRO A 233 3.76 -19.47 6.87
C PRO A 233 4.43 -19.93 5.58
N LEU A 234 3.77 -19.72 4.44
CA LEU A 234 4.32 -20.03 3.13
C LEU A 234 5.04 -18.82 2.55
N VAL A 235 5.99 -19.10 1.65
CA VAL A 235 6.62 -18.05 0.84
C VAL A 235 5.59 -17.57 -0.19
N PRO A 236 5.30 -16.27 -0.27
CA PRO A 236 4.33 -15.74 -1.22
C PRO A 236 4.63 -16.12 -2.67
N ASN A 237 3.59 -16.42 -3.46
CA ASN A 237 3.74 -16.83 -4.85
C ASN A 237 4.54 -15.83 -5.69
N ALA A 238 4.35 -14.51 -5.47
CA ALA A 238 5.11 -13.49 -6.19
C ALA A 238 6.63 -13.64 -6.00
N ILE A 239 7.07 -13.99 -4.79
CA ILE A 239 8.48 -14.24 -4.50
C ILE A 239 8.95 -15.53 -5.16
N GLN A 240 8.13 -16.59 -5.07
CA GLN A 240 8.45 -17.85 -5.74
C GLN A 240 8.62 -17.60 -7.24
N THR A 241 7.61 -17.07 -7.93
CA THR A 241 7.65 -16.87 -9.38
C THR A 241 8.76 -15.92 -9.84
N GLN A 242 8.97 -14.79 -9.15
CA GLN A 242 9.96 -13.80 -9.58
C GLN A 242 11.40 -14.24 -9.32
N PHE A 243 11.63 -15.04 -8.27
CA PHE A 243 12.97 -15.42 -7.83
C PHE A 243 13.27 -16.93 -7.94
N VAL A 244 12.43 -17.74 -8.62
CA VAL A 244 12.67 -19.17 -8.87
C VAL A 244 14.01 -19.44 -9.60
N VAL A 245 14.90 -20.10 -8.87
CA VAL A 245 15.94 -21.11 -9.24
C VAL A 245 16.85 -20.81 -10.44
N ASN A 246 17.23 -19.56 -10.70
CA ASN A 246 18.44 -19.29 -11.49
C ASN A 246 19.67 -19.20 -10.60
N SER A 247 20.10 -20.35 -10.03
CA SER A 247 21.45 -20.55 -9.46
C SER A 247 22.05 -19.40 -8.63
N VAL A 248 21.22 -18.61 -7.95
CA VAL A 248 21.72 -17.58 -7.05
C VAL A 248 22.04 -18.33 -5.76
N GLU A 249 23.33 -18.40 -5.43
CA GLU A 249 23.78 -18.91 -4.12
C GLU A 249 22.88 -18.30 -3.04
N ALA A 250 22.49 -19.09 -2.03
CA ALA A 250 21.56 -18.63 -0.99
C ALA A 250 21.98 -17.29 -0.35
N ASP A 251 23.28 -17.00 -0.35
CA ASP A 251 23.90 -15.78 0.17
C ASP A 251 23.75 -14.54 -0.73
N LYS A 252 23.17 -14.68 -1.92
CA LYS A 252 22.93 -13.60 -2.89
C LYS A 252 21.43 -13.44 -3.21
N HIS A 253 20.57 -14.28 -2.66
CA HIS A 253 19.13 -14.19 -2.92
C HIS A 253 18.55 -12.99 -2.15
N PRO A 254 17.93 -12.00 -2.82
CA PRO A 254 17.56 -10.73 -2.19
C PRO A 254 16.57 -10.90 -1.03
N VAL A 255 15.61 -11.83 -1.15
CA VAL A 255 14.69 -12.15 -0.05
C VAL A 255 15.37 -12.86 1.12
N ILE A 256 16.36 -13.73 0.87
CA ILE A 256 17.09 -14.42 1.95
C ILE A 256 17.99 -13.43 2.69
N LEU A 257 18.59 -12.49 1.96
CA LEU A 257 19.37 -11.41 2.58
C LEU A 257 18.48 -10.55 3.46
N LEU A 258 17.27 -10.20 2.99
CA LEU A 258 16.32 -9.40 3.76
C LEU A 258 15.80 -10.14 5.00
N SER A 259 15.64 -11.47 4.95
CA SER A 259 15.14 -12.28 6.08
C SER A 259 16.21 -12.68 7.11
N ARG A 260 17.49 -12.35 6.89
CA ARG A 260 18.60 -12.65 7.82
C ARG A 260 18.79 -11.60 8.92
N TYR A 261 18.06 -10.49 8.85
CA TYR A 261 18.07 -9.42 9.84
C TYR A 261 16.95 -9.62 10.86
#